data_AF-A0A6N2ZSY7-F1
#
_entry.id   AF-A0A6N2ZSY7-F1
#
_cell.length_a   1.000
_cell.length_b   1.000
_cell.length_c   1.000
_cell.angle_alpha   90.00
_cell.angle_beta   90.00
_cell.angle_gamma   90.00
#
_symmetry.space_group_name_H-M   'P 1'
#
loop_
_entity.id
_entity.type
_entity.pdbx_description
1 polymer ?
#
loop_
_entity_poly.entity_id
_entity_poly.type
_entity_poly.pdbx_seq_one_letter_code
_entity_poly.pdbx_strand_id
1 'polypeptide(L)'
;MRAVLIIVIENCRNQTINGYLQSLYQEKSFCFHGLDHMLLLMEYILDREGMPADSGEFRHLAKMGPVKKRTKIISDAETVPRKVKFCPIRNRLNTRENVFAVTIYSRQNASIQGIIRNSRGSACFRSGMEVLRMICECLPA
;
A
#
# COMPACT_ATOMS: atom_id res chain seq x y z
N MET A 1 -9.24 -15.20 2.28
CA MET A 1 -9.76 -13.86 2.60
C MET A 1 -8.94 -12.84 1.83
N ARG A 2 -9.51 -11.71 1.39
CA ARG A 2 -8.84 -10.71 0.54
C ARG A 2 -8.54 -9.45 1.34
N ALA A 3 -7.45 -8.76 1.04
CA ALA A 3 -7.18 -7.43 1.58
C ALA A 3 -7.65 -6.35 0.60
N VAL A 4 -8.07 -5.19 1.11
CA VAL A 4 -8.41 -4.03 0.28
C VAL A 4 -7.73 -2.81 0.87
N LEU A 5 -6.87 -2.20 0.06
CA LEU A 5 -6.17 -0.97 0.39
C LEU A 5 -6.70 0.16 -0.50
N ILE A 6 -6.91 1.33 0.09
CA ILE A 6 -7.25 2.57 -0.59
C ILE A 6 -6.01 3.45 -0.60
N ILE A 7 -5.61 3.90 -1.78
CA ILE A 7 -4.50 4.82 -2.02
C ILE A 7 -5.08 6.13 -2.51
N VAL A 8 -4.65 7.24 -1.92
CA VAL A 8 -5.02 8.59 -2.35
C VAL A 8 -3.75 9.36 -2.66
N ILE A 9 -3.60 9.80 -3.91
CA ILE A 9 -2.51 10.68 -4.32
C ILE A 9 -2.89 12.13 -4.02
N GLU A 10 -2.10 12.81 -3.21
CA GLU A 10 -2.33 14.22 -2.87
C GLU A 10 -1.48 15.19 -3.68
N ASN A 11 -0.24 14.82 -3.97
CA ASN A 11 0.71 15.72 -4.57
C ASN A 11 1.70 14.96 -5.45
N CYS A 12 1.94 15.49 -6.63
CA CYS A 12 3.03 15.07 -7.51
C CYS A 12 3.89 16.33 -7.73
N ARG A 13 5.01 16.42 -7.00
CA ARG A 13 5.96 17.55 -7.13
C ARG A 13 7.36 16.98 -7.32
N ASN A 14 8.09 17.53 -8.28
CA ASN A 14 9.51 17.19 -8.52
C ASN A 14 9.74 15.67 -8.64
N GLN A 15 8.86 14.97 -9.36
CA GLN A 15 8.86 13.51 -9.53
C GLN A 15 8.59 12.68 -8.26
N THR A 16 8.33 13.32 -7.12
CA THR A 16 7.93 12.64 -5.88
C THR A 16 6.42 12.66 -5.74
N ILE A 17 5.84 11.45 -5.65
CA ILE A 17 4.41 11.22 -5.44
C ILE A 17 4.17 11.01 -3.95
N ASN A 18 3.34 11.85 -3.36
CA ASN A 18 2.96 11.78 -1.95
C ASN A 18 1.46 11.54 -1.81
N GLY A 19 1.07 10.90 -0.72
CA GLY A 19 -0.32 10.58 -0.48
C GLY A 19 -0.57 9.77 0.78
N TYR A 20 -1.77 9.19 0.83
CA TYR A 20 -2.21 8.37 1.95
C TYR A 20 -2.59 6.96 1.49
N LEU A 21 -2.31 6.01 2.35
CA LEU A 21 -2.68 4.60 2.22
C LEU A 21 -3.54 4.21 3.43
N GLN A 22 -4.65 3.53 3.19
CA GLN A 22 -5.49 2.99 4.26
C GLN A 22 -6.00 1.59 3.91
N SER A 23 -6.00 0.68 4.88
CA SER A 23 -6.72 -0.59 4.76
C SER A 23 -8.19 -0.43 5.15
N LEU A 24 -9.09 -1.14 4.47
CA LEU A 24 -10.50 -1.22 4.89
C LEU A 24 -10.68 -1.89 6.27
N TYR A 25 -9.68 -2.62 6.77
CA TYR A 25 -9.73 -3.29 8.07
C TYR A 25 -9.16 -2.44 9.21
N GLN A 26 -8.61 -1.25 8.94
CA GLN A 26 -8.02 -0.35 9.94
C GLN A 26 -8.49 1.10 9.77
N GLU A 27 -8.81 1.77 10.88
CA GLU A 27 -9.15 3.20 10.87
C GLU A 27 -7.92 4.11 10.66
N LYS A 28 -6.70 3.60 10.85
CA LYS A 28 -5.46 4.38 10.72
C LYS A 28 -5.06 4.51 9.24
N SER A 29 -4.89 5.75 8.77
CA SER A 29 -4.23 6.07 7.50
C SER A 29 -2.73 6.24 7.68
N PHE A 30 -1.95 5.84 6.69
CA PHE A 30 -0.49 5.99 6.64
C PHE A 30 -0.12 6.98 5.56
N CYS A 31 0.70 7.98 5.89
CA CYS A 31 1.25 8.90 4.91
C CYS A 31 2.46 8.25 4.24
N PHE A 32 2.53 8.31 2.91
CA PHE A 32 3.69 7.87 2.14
C PHE A 32 4.35 9.02 1.41
N HIS A 33 5.66 8.89 1.21
CA HIS A 33 6.52 9.86 0.54
C HIS A 33 7.34 9.11 -0.50
N GLY A 34 6.90 9.15 -1.76
CA GLY A 34 7.40 8.27 -2.81
C GLY A 34 6.63 6.95 -2.91
N LEU A 35 6.60 6.40 -4.12
CA LEU A 35 5.89 5.16 -4.44
C LEU A 35 6.59 3.92 -3.86
N ASP A 36 7.91 3.97 -3.70
CA ASP A 36 8.71 2.98 -2.99
C ASP A 36 8.29 2.88 -1.52
N HIS A 37 8.15 4.03 -0.84
CA HIS A 37 7.64 4.07 0.53
C HIS A 37 6.20 3.56 0.61
N MET A 38 5.34 3.92 -0.36
CA MET A 38 3.98 3.39 -0.45
C MET A 38 3.98 1.85 -0.51
N LEU A 39 4.84 1.26 -1.35
CA LEU A 39 4.91 -0.20 -1.49
C LEU A 39 5.36 -0.89 -0.19
N LEU A 40 6.35 -0.32 0.50
CA LEU A 40 6.78 -0.80 1.82
C LEU A 40 5.65 -0.74 2.86
N LEU A 41 4.85 0.34 2.84
CA LEU A 41 3.69 0.47 3.73
C LEU A 41 2.57 -0.52 3.39
N MET A 42 2.36 -0.83 2.11
CA MET A 42 1.42 -1.87 1.71
C MET A 42 1.81 -3.21 2.32
N GLU A 43 3.06 -3.66 2.17
CA GLU A 43 3.53 -4.91 2.78
C GLU A 43 3.43 -4.88 4.31
N TYR A 44 3.81 -3.78 4.95
CA TYR A 44 3.68 -3.60 6.39
C TYR A 44 2.23 -3.77 6.88
N ILE A 45 1.26 -3.17 6.18
CA ILE A 45 -0.16 -3.30 6.51
C ILE A 45 -0.61 -4.75 6.34
N LEU A 46 -0.25 -5.41 5.24
CA LEU A 46 -0.65 -6.79 4.95
C LEU A 46 -0.04 -7.78 5.95
N ASP A 47 1.21 -7.57 6.35
CA ASP A 47 1.87 -8.37 7.40
C ASP A 47 1.21 -8.18 8.76
N ARG A 48 0.84 -6.94 9.09
CA ARG A 48 0.13 -6.63 10.34
C ARG A 48 -1.26 -7.25 10.37
N GLU A 49 -1.95 -7.26 9.24
CA GLU A 49 -3.29 -7.86 9.10
C GLU A 49 -3.27 -9.37 8.94
N GLY A 50 -2.11 -9.93 8.56
CA GLY A 50 -1.96 -11.35 8.23
C GLY A 50 -2.80 -11.77 7.01
N MET A 51 -3.20 -10.82 6.15
CA MET A 51 -4.19 -11.04 5.09
C MET A 51 -3.82 -10.38 3.76
N PRO A 52 -4.01 -11.09 2.62
CA PRO A 52 -4.16 -12.55 2.55
C PRO A 52 -2.94 -13.24 3.16
N ALA A 53 -3.11 -14.46 3.65
CA ALA A 53 -1.99 -15.22 4.21
C ALA A 53 -0.89 -15.37 3.14
N ASP A 54 0.35 -15.08 3.52
CA ASP A 54 1.49 -15.36 2.66
C ASP A 54 1.68 -16.87 2.59
N SER A 55 1.63 -17.42 1.37
CA SER A 55 1.80 -18.85 1.14
C SER A 55 3.23 -19.21 0.73
N GLY A 56 4.17 -18.26 0.73
CA GLY A 56 5.58 -18.49 0.40
C GLY A 56 6.44 -18.75 1.64
N GLU A 57 7.45 -19.63 1.48
CA GLU A 57 8.54 -19.69 2.45
C GLU A 57 9.50 -18.50 2.24
N PHE A 58 9.93 -17.89 3.35
CA PHE A 58 10.93 -16.83 3.30
C PHE A 58 12.27 -17.38 2.80
N ARG A 59 12.86 -16.70 1.82
CA ARG A 59 14.23 -16.99 1.39
C ARG A 59 15.20 -16.27 2.32
N HIS A 60 16.14 -17.01 2.88
CA HIS A 60 17.14 -16.47 3.80
C HIS A 60 18.51 -16.44 3.13
N LEU A 61 19.16 -15.27 3.13
CA LEU A 61 20.51 -15.06 2.55
C LEU A 61 21.61 -15.85 3.27
N ALA A 62 21.37 -16.25 4.51
CA ALA A 62 22.23 -17.14 5.28
C ALA A 62 21.37 -18.17 6.01
N LYS A 63 21.93 -19.35 6.32
CA LYS A 63 21.36 -20.30 7.28
C LYS A 63 21.39 -19.68 8.68
N MET A 64 20.54 -18.70 8.93
CA MET A 64 20.27 -18.24 10.28
C MET A 64 19.41 -19.32 10.92
N GLY A 65 19.88 -19.90 12.04
CA GLY A 65 19.02 -20.69 12.93
C GLY A 65 17.76 -19.91 13.29
N PRO A 66 16.71 -20.57 13.82
CA PRO A 66 15.35 -20.01 13.91
C PRO A 66 15.36 -18.59 14.47
N VAL A 67 15.24 -17.61 13.56
CA VAL A 67 15.23 -16.21 13.92
C VAL A 67 13.84 -15.98 14.52
N LYS A 68 13.77 -15.82 15.85
CA LYS A 68 12.58 -15.30 16.52
C LYS A 68 12.10 -14.10 15.71
N LYS A 69 10.86 -14.14 15.19
CA LYS A 69 10.23 -13.07 14.41
C LYS A 69 10.50 -11.74 15.11
N ARG A 70 11.54 -11.01 14.67
CA ARG A 70 11.79 -9.66 15.13
C ARG A 70 10.86 -8.80 14.30
N THR A 71 9.66 -8.58 14.82
CA THR A 71 8.85 -7.41 14.50
C THR A 71 9.68 -6.20 14.89
N LYS A 72 10.60 -5.78 14.02
CA LYS A 72 11.09 -4.41 14.06
C LYS A 72 9.89 -3.56 13.66
N ILE A 73 9.13 -3.16 14.68
CA ILE A 73 8.17 -2.09 14.60
C ILE A 73 8.94 -0.94 13.96
N ILE A 74 8.60 -0.60 12.71
CA ILE A 74 8.95 0.70 12.16
C ILE A 74 8.45 1.67 13.22
N SER A 75 9.36 2.35 13.91
CA SER A 75 9.02 3.23 15.02
C SER A 75 7.98 4.19 14.51
N ASP A 76 6.76 4.07 15.06
CA ASP A 76 5.65 4.96 14.78
C ASP A 76 6.17 6.38 15.00
N ALA A 77 6.47 7.08 13.91
CA ALA A 77 6.71 8.51 13.95
C ALA A 77 5.38 9.14 14.36
N GLU A 78 5.33 9.54 15.63
CA GLU A 78 4.29 10.35 16.29
C GLU A 78 2.84 9.87 16.10
N THR A 79 2.40 9.05 17.06
CA THR A 79 0.99 8.85 17.40
C THR A 79 0.32 10.18 17.75
N VAL A 80 -0.37 10.78 16.79
CA VAL A 80 -1.49 11.69 17.08
C VAL A 80 -2.78 10.87 16.94
N PRO A 81 -3.53 10.61 18.03
CA PRO A 81 -4.81 9.93 17.95
C PRO A 81 -5.85 10.93 17.46
N ARG A 82 -5.99 11.04 16.14
CA ARG A 82 -7.23 11.58 15.56
C ARG A 82 -8.04 10.41 15.03
N LYS A 83 -9.30 10.33 15.46
CA LYS A 83 -10.34 9.58 14.75
C LYS A 83 -10.43 10.18 13.35
N VAL A 84 -9.64 9.66 12.41
CA VAL A 84 -9.74 10.06 11.02
C VAL A 84 -10.89 9.25 10.45
N LYS A 85 -12.10 9.83 10.51
CA LYS A 85 -13.10 9.51 9.48
C LYS A 85 -12.37 9.65 8.15
N PHE A 86 -12.52 8.69 7.24
CA PHE A 86 -11.96 8.80 5.88
C PHE A 86 -12.60 10.00 5.19
N CYS A 87 -12.04 11.17 5.45
CA CYS A 87 -12.36 12.42 4.84
C CYS A 87 -11.30 12.53 3.76
N PRO A 88 -11.60 12.21 2.49
CA PRO A 88 -10.72 12.64 1.41
C PRO A 88 -10.53 14.14 1.61
N ILE A 89 -9.32 14.54 1.95
CA ILE A 89 -9.01 15.91 2.31
C ILE A 89 -9.52 16.78 1.16
N ARG A 90 -10.32 17.78 1.49
CA ARG A 90 -10.78 18.84 0.59
C ARG A 90 -9.56 19.54 -0.01
N ASN A 91 -8.95 18.98 -1.05
CA ASN A 91 -7.86 19.60 -1.79
C ASN A 91 -8.02 19.31 -3.29
N ARG A 92 -8.60 20.29 -3.98
CA ARG A 92 -8.23 20.91 -5.29
C ARG A 92 -7.60 20.09 -6.44
N LEU A 93 -7.56 18.76 -6.39
CA LEU A 93 -7.32 17.90 -7.55
C LEU A 93 -8.65 17.24 -7.92
N ASN A 94 -8.91 17.04 -9.21
CA ASN A 94 -10.15 16.43 -9.71
C ASN A 94 -10.32 14.96 -9.23
N THR A 95 -10.83 14.85 -8.00
CA THR A 95 -12.02 14.14 -7.52
C THR A 95 -12.21 12.64 -7.69
N ARG A 96 -11.57 11.91 -8.61
CA ARG A 96 -11.64 10.42 -8.62
C ARG A 96 -10.44 9.70 -9.23
N GLU A 97 -9.60 10.40 -10.00
CA GLU A 97 -8.49 9.75 -10.71
C GLU A 97 -7.31 9.46 -9.80
N ASN A 98 -7.17 10.23 -8.73
CA ASN A 98 -6.11 10.10 -7.74
C ASN A 98 -6.43 9.07 -6.64
N VAL A 99 -7.58 8.40 -6.71
CA VAL A 99 -8.00 7.41 -5.73
C VAL A 99 -7.95 6.03 -6.37
N PHE A 100 -7.17 5.14 -5.78
CA PHE A 100 -7.01 3.77 -6.21
C PHE A 100 -7.50 2.81 -5.14
N ALA A 101 -8.32 1.84 -5.53
CA ALA A 101 -8.69 0.70 -4.70
C ALA A 101 -7.88 -0.52 -5.17
N VAL A 102 -7.02 -1.02 -4.31
CA VAL A 102 -6.16 -2.19 -4.55
C VAL A 102 -6.73 -3.35 -3.77
N THR A 103 -7.29 -4.33 -4.47
CA THR A 103 -7.76 -5.58 -3.88
C THR A 103 -6.68 -6.65 -4.06
N ILE A 104 -6.22 -7.24 -2.97
CA ILE A 104 -5.13 -8.22 -2.96
C ILE A 104 -5.74 -9.59 -2.61
N TYR A 105 -5.56 -10.55 -3.51
CA TYR A 105 -6.13 -11.90 -3.39
C TYR A 105 -5.09 -12.92 -2.96
N SER A 106 -3.81 -12.68 -3.27
CA SER A 106 -2.73 -13.63 -3.01
C SER A 106 -1.43 -12.91 -2.68
N ARG A 107 -0.65 -13.54 -1.80
CA ARG A 107 0.72 -13.16 -1.43
C ARG A 107 1.61 -14.39 -1.57
N GLN A 108 2.60 -14.30 -2.46
CA GLN A 108 3.50 -15.40 -2.76
C GLN A 108 4.87 -14.88 -3.13
N ASN A 109 5.94 -15.52 -2.65
CA ASN A 109 7.32 -15.23 -3.03
C ASN A 109 7.69 -13.74 -2.87
N ALA A 110 7.29 -13.10 -1.77
CA ALA A 110 7.47 -11.66 -1.53
C ALA A 110 6.84 -10.76 -2.62
N SER A 111 5.74 -11.23 -3.21
CA SER A 111 4.95 -10.49 -4.19
C SER A 111 3.47 -10.49 -3.82
N ILE A 112 2.79 -9.41 -4.17
CA ILE A 112 1.34 -9.24 -4.06
C ILE A 112 0.68 -9.41 -5.44
N GLN A 113 -0.49 -10.04 -5.45
CA GLN A 113 -1.29 -10.23 -6.66
C GLN A 113 -2.73 -9.81 -6.41
N GLY A 114 -3.35 -9.17 -7.40
CA GLY A 114 -4.60 -8.50 -7.16
C GLY A 114 -5.20 -7.79 -8.37
N ILE A 115 -6.15 -6.91 -8.06
CA ILE A 115 -6.73 -5.96 -9.02
C ILE A 115 -6.61 -4.56 -8.43
N ILE A 116 -6.09 -3.63 -9.23
CA ILE A 116 -6.15 -2.20 -8.97
C ILE A 116 -7.32 -1.60 -9.74
N ARG A 117 -8.02 -0.65 -9.12
CA ARG A 117 -9.14 0.08 -9.73
C ARG A 117 -9.01 1.56 -9.42
N ASN A 118 -9.29 2.41 -10.40
CA ASN A 118 -9.57 3.83 -10.20
C ASN A 118 -10.73 4.24 -11.11
N SER A 119 -10.98 5.54 -11.26
CA SER A 119 -12.03 6.04 -12.17
C SER A 119 -11.76 5.79 -13.66
N ARG A 120 -10.52 5.50 -14.06
CA ARG A 120 -10.15 5.20 -15.46
C ARG A 120 -10.40 3.73 -15.82
N GLY A 121 -10.46 2.84 -14.84
CA GLY A 121 -10.76 1.44 -15.06
C GLY A 121 -10.16 0.52 -14.00
N SER A 122 -9.98 -0.75 -14.39
CA SER A 122 -9.38 -1.77 -13.53
C SER A 122 -8.41 -2.65 -14.29
N ALA A 123 -7.33 -3.07 -13.63
CA ALA A 123 -6.34 -3.97 -14.19
C ALA A 123 -5.87 -5.00 -13.15
N CYS A 124 -5.57 -6.20 -13.61
CA CYS A 124 -4.95 -7.23 -12.77
C CYS A 124 -3.45 -6.94 -12.63
N PHE A 125 -2.89 -7.25 -11.47
CA PHE A 125 -1.45 -7.22 -11.23
C PHE A 125 -0.94 -8.49 -10.58
N ARG A 126 0.34 -8.78 -10.83
CA ARG A 126 1.10 -9.93 -10.36
C ARG A 126 2.28 -9.53 -9.48
N SER A 127 2.54 -8.23 -9.33
CA SER A 127 3.52 -7.70 -8.39
C SER A 127 3.21 -6.30 -7.90
N GLY A 128 3.83 -5.93 -6.78
CA GLY A 128 3.81 -4.56 -6.28
C GLY A 128 4.42 -3.55 -7.25
N MET A 129 5.39 -3.97 -8.06
CA MET A 129 5.98 -3.12 -9.11
C MET A 129 4.98 -2.77 -10.22
N GLU A 130 4.11 -3.72 -10.58
CA GLU A 130 3.02 -3.44 -11.52
C GLU A 130 2.02 -2.43 -10.94
N VAL A 131 1.75 -2.46 -9.63
CA VAL A 131 0.96 -1.44 -8.93
C VAL A 131 1.60 -0.05 -9.11
N LEU A 132 2.91 0.07 -8.88
CA LEU A 132 3.62 1.35 -9.07
C LEU A 132 3.50 1.85 -10.51
N ARG A 133 3.78 0.96 -11.47
CA ARG A 133 3.72 1.28 -12.90
C ARG A 133 2.33 1.79 -13.29
N MET A 134 1.27 1.10 -12.89
CA MET A 134 -0.10 1.49 -13.24
C MET A 134 -0.54 2.81 -12.58
N ILE A 135 -0.07 3.09 -11.36
CA ILE A 135 -0.28 4.40 -10.74
C ILE A 135 0.44 5.49 -11.53
N CYS A 136 1.70 5.29 -11.91
CA CYS A 136 2.45 6.24 -12.75
C CYS A 136 1.78 6.49 -14.10
N GLU A 137 1.27 5.45 -14.77
CA GLU A 137 0.55 5.58 -16.05
C GLU A 137 -0.75 6.41 -15.93
N CYS A 138 -1.32 6.51 -14.73
CA CYS A 138 -2.52 7.29 -14.47
C CYS A 138 -2.24 8.75 -14.09
N LEU A 139 -1.00 9.07 -13.70
CA LEU A 139 -0.62 10.42 -13.26
C LEU A 139 -0.13 11.25 -14.46
N PRO A 140 -0.41 12.57 -14.47
CA PRO A 140 0.13 13.46 -15.50
C PRO A 140 1.67 13.51 -15.39
N ALA A 141 2.33 13.53 -16.56
CA ALA A 141 3.78 13.67 -16.69
C ALA A 141 4.30 15.04 -16.21
#